data_AF-A0A0P1B6Z2-F1
#
_entry.id   AF-A0A0P1B6Z2-F1
#
_cell.length_a   1.000
_cell.length_b   1.000
_cell.length_c   1.000
_cell.angle_alpha   90.00
_cell.angle_beta   90.00
_cell.angle_gamma   90.00
#
_symmetry.space_group_name_H-M   'P 1'
#
loop_
_entity.id
_entity.type
_entity.pdbx_description
1 polymer ?
#
loop_
_entity_poly.entity_id
_entity_poly.type
_entity_poly.pdbx_seq_one_letter_code
_entity_poly.pdbx_strand_id
1 'polypeptide(L)'
;MQNGLGYIALDGGDFHHFVHPVDPPLFSIADGLKTEQLPVDANALKIDFGKHAELVLVNVKGEQHPFHLHSHSVYIVASGTAPLEQIFNNTLPPPNLVDPMTRDVYTVEPCKLDGNGTCQEAGYVVLRFNADSPGVWVLHCHIDWHIEAGLSMMYVEGEEELQQRGAKSFSNAVLSVCGRNSRFSPT
;
A
#
# COMPACT_ATOMS: atom_id res chain seq x y z
N MET A 1 15.07 3.69 2.48
CA MET A 1 15.27 4.94 1.71
C MET A 1 16.48 4.82 0.78
N GLN A 2 16.58 5.62 -0.28
CA GLN A 2 17.76 5.74 -1.17
C GLN A 2 17.86 7.17 -1.71
N ASN A 3 19.02 7.82 -1.59
CA ASN A 3 19.24 9.21 -2.04
C ASN A 3 18.20 10.22 -1.51
N GLY A 4 17.70 10.02 -0.29
CA GLY A 4 16.67 10.86 0.32
C GLY A 4 15.23 10.57 -0.14
N LEU A 5 15.04 9.62 -1.06
CA LEU A 5 13.73 9.19 -1.56
C LEU A 5 13.34 7.81 -1.02
N GLY A 6 12.04 7.63 -0.84
CA GLY A 6 11.36 6.38 -0.55
C GLY A 6 11.00 5.67 -1.85
N TYR A 7 11.13 4.35 -1.85
CA TYR A 7 10.86 3.51 -3.01
C TYR A 7 10.13 2.25 -2.55
N ILE A 8 9.12 1.86 -3.32
CA ILE A 8 8.41 0.60 -3.17
C ILE A 8 8.45 -0.12 -4.52
N ALA A 9 8.62 -1.43 -4.49
CA ALA A 9 8.44 -2.31 -5.64
C ALA A 9 7.23 -3.21 -5.36
N LEU A 10 6.38 -3.41 -6.36
CA LEU A 10 5.21 -4.28 -6.28
C LEU A 10 5.52 -5.60 -6.98
N ASP A 11 5.29 -6.73 -6.30
CA ASP A 11 5.37 -8.08 -6.86
C ASP A 11 6.63 -8.40 -7.69
N GLY A 12 7.80 -7.90 -7.23
CA GLY A 12 9.09 -8.10 -7.89
C GLY A 12 9.32 -7.22 -9.13
N GLY A 13 8.44 -6.25 -9.38
CA GLY A 13 8.62 -5.21 -10.39
C GLY A 13 9.70 -4.19 -10.01
N ASP A 14 9.76 -3.11 -10.79
CA ASP A 14 10.72 -2.04 -10.58
C ASP A 14 10.39 -1.22 -9.33
N PHE A 15 11.43 -0.67 -8.71
CA PHE A 15 11.28 0.25 -7.60
C PHE A 15 10.86 1.63 -8.11
N HIS A 16 9.73 2.13 -7.60
CA HIS A 16 9.23 3.47 -7.90
C HIS A 16 9.09 4.30 -6.63
N HIS A 17 9.42 5.58 -6.78
CA HIS A 17 9.11 6.61 -5.79
C HIS A 17 7.67 7.06 -6.02
N PHE A 18 6.87 7.10 -4.96
CA PHE A 18 5.46 7.46 -5.08
C PHE A 18 5.27 8.91 -5.50
N VAL A 19 4.53 9.11 -6.59
CA VAL A 19 4.05 10.42 -7.03
C VAL A 19 2.53 10.38 -7.02
N HIS A 20 1.92 11.30 -6.27
CA HIS A 20 0.47 11.38 -6.23
C HIS A 20 -0.09 11.76 -7.62
N PRO A 21 -1.14 11.09 -8.11
CA PRO A 21 -1.79 11.51 -9.35
C PRO A 21 -2.36 12.94 -9.24
N VAL A 22 -2.44 13.64 -10.38
CA VAL A 22 -2.96 15.01 -10.45
C VAL A 22 -4.45 15.06 -10.07
N ASP A 23 -5.23 14.13 -10.62
CA ASP A 23 -6.62 13.93 -10.22
C ASP A 23 -6.70 12.94 -9.05
N PRO A 24 -7.55 13.19 -8.03
CA PRO A 24 -7.73 12.25 -6.92
C PRO A 24 -8.16 10.87 -7.43
N PRO A 25 -7.37 9.81 -7.18
CA PRO A 25 -7.65 8.47 -7.71
C PRO A 25 -9.02 7.94 -7.32
N LEU A 26 -9.51 8.23 -6.11
CA LEU A 26 -10.84 7.83 -5.67
C LEU A 26 -11.95 8.31 -6.63
N PHE A 27 -11.87 9.57 -7.09
CA PHE A 27 -12.89 10.14 -7.97
C PHE A 27 -12.68 9.72 -9.41
N SER A 28 -11.43 9.69 -9.89
CA SER A 28 -11.16 9.29 -11.28
C SER A 28 -11.54 7.83 -11.52
N ILE A 29 -11.29 6.94 -10.55
CA ILE A 29 -11.66 5.54 -10.64
C ILE A 29 -13.18 5.36 -10.55
N ALA A 30 -13.85 6.05 -9.62
CA ALA A 30 -15.31 6.06 -9.56
C ALA A 30 -15.94 6.63 -10.84
N ASP A 31 -15.25 7.50 -11.56
CA ASP A 31 -15.64 8.08 -12.87
C ASP A 31 -15.26 7.18 -14.07
N GLY A 32 -14.76 5.96 -13.82
CA GLY A 32 -14.50 4.95 -14.84
C GLY A 32 -13.04 4.74 -15.25
N LEU A 33 -12.09 5.49 -14.66
CA LEU A 33 -10.67 5.19 -14.84
C LEU A 33 -10.35 3.82 -14.24
N LYS A 34 -9.57 3.01 -14.96
CA LYS A 34 -9.08 1.72 -14.47
C LYS A 34 -7.79 1.89 -13.68
N THR A 35 -7.57 1.03 -12.70
CA THR A 35 -6.38 1.04 -11.83
C THR A 35 -5.10 0.95 -12.65
N GLU A 36 -5.11 0.12 -13.69
CA GLU A 36 -3.97 -0.10 -14.58
C GLU A 36 -3.68 1.10 -15.50
N GLN A 37 -4.58 2.08 -15.56
CA GLN A 37 -4.39 3.33 -16.31
C GLN A 37 -3.79 4.44 -15.46
N LEU A 38 -3.63 4.23 -14.14
CA LEU A 38 -2.89 5.16 -13.31
C LEU A 38 -1.42 5.18 -13.71
N PRO A 39 -0.73 6.31 -13.50
CA PRO A 39 0.72 6.38 -13.66
C PRO A 39 1.43 5.29 -12.85
N VAL A 40 2.51 4.72 -13.40
CA VAL A 40 3.25 3.64 -12.72
C VAL A 40 3.83 4.07 -11.37
N ASP A 41 4.24 5.34 -11.26
CA ASP A 41 4.74 5.97 -10.04
C ASP A 41 3.65 6.26 -9.01
N ALA A 42 2.37 6.03 -9.35
CA ALA A 42 1.29 6.03 -8.37
C ALA A 42 1.32 4.78 -7.47
N ASN A 43 2.15 3.76 -7.77
CA ASN A 43 2.27 2.52 -7.02
C ASN A 43 0.90 1.92 -6.64
N ALA A 44 -0.01 1.85 -7.61
CA ALA A 44 -1.37 1.39 -7.37
C ALA A 44 -1.48 -0.12 -7.56
N LEU A 45 -2.06 -0.81 -6.58
CA LEU A 45 -2.37 -2.23 -6.63
C LEU A 45 -3.88 -2.43 -6.48
N LYS A 46 -4.49 -3.12 -7.44
CA LYS A 46 -5.91 -3.46 -7.43
C LYS A 46 -6.18 -4.63 -6.48
N ILE A 47 -7.23 -4.50 -5.66
CA ILE A 47 -7.76 -5.56 -4.81
C ILE A 47 -9.26 -5.70 -5.09
N ASP A 48 -9.69 -6.92 -5.44
CA ASP A 48 -11.11 -7.19 -5.67
C ASP A 48 -11.89 -7.23 -4.36
N PHE A 49 -13.08 -6.63 -4.35
CA PHE A 49 -13.97 -6.62 -3.20
C PHE A 49 -14.44 -8.03 -2.81
N GLY A 50 -14.63 -8.24 -1.51
CA GLY A 50 -15.05 -9.50 -0.91
C GLY A 50 -13.96 -10.58 -0.86
N LYS A 51 -12.73 -10.29 -1.29
CA LYS A 51 -11.60 -11.24 -1.20
C LYS A 51 -10.91 -11.15 0.16
N HIS A 52 -10.26 -12.24 0.54
CA HIS A 52 -9.24 -12.24 1.59
C HIS A 52 -7.90 -11.90 0.94
N ALA A 53 -7.30 -10.78 1.33
CA ALA A 53 -5.99 -10.35 0.85
C ALA A 53 -4.91 -10.78 1.83
N GLU A 54 -3.76 -11.19 1.30
CA GLU A 54 -2.52 -11.35 2.05
C GLU A 54 -1.46 -10.42 1.45
N LEU A 55 -0.84 -9.60 2.31
CA LEU A 55 0.25 -8.72 1.94
C LEU A 55 1.52 -9.19 2.63
N VAL A 56 2.57 -9.41 1.86
CA VAL A 56 3.93 -9.64 2.36
C VAL A 56 4.76 -8.39 2.10
N LEU A 57 5.03 -7.62 3.15
CA LEU A 57 5.85 -6.42 3.05
C LEU A 57 7.28 -6.76 3.47
N VAL A 58 8.25 -6.42 2.61
CA VAL A 58 9.66 -6.79 2.78
C VAL A 58 10.53 -5.54 2.83
N ASN A 59 11.34 -5.43 3.87
CA ASN A 59 12.30 -4.37 4.07
C ASN A 59 13.73 -4.86 3.81
N VAL A 60 14.31 -4.37 2.72
CA VAL A 60 15.69 -4.67 2.30
C VAL A 60 16.70 -3.59 2.72
N LYS A 61 16.28 -2.64 3.56
CA LYS A 61 17.12 -1.54 4.06
C LYS A 61 17.42 -1.71 5.55
N GLY A 62 18.52 -1.13 6.01
CA GLY A 62 19.00 -1.25 7.39
C GLY A 62 18.24 -0.40 8.40
N GLU A 63 17.29 0.42 7.96
CA GLU A 63 16.42 1.20 8.84
C GLU A 63 15.08 0.47 9.07
N GLN A 64 14.51 0.60 10.26
CA GLN A 64 13.15 0.13 10.53
C GLN A 64 12.12 1.08 9.91
N HIS A 65 10.98 0.54 9.47
CA HIS A 65 9.90 1.32 8.90
C HIS A 65 8.55 0.93 9.53
N PRO A 66 7.91 1.82 10.32
CA PRO A 66 6.52 1.63 10.71
C PRO A 66 5.64 1.92 9.51
N PHE A 67 4.85 0.96 9.06
CA PHE A 67 3.87 1.12 7.98
C PHE A 67 2.46 1.20 8.54
N HIS A 68 1.65 2.02 7.90
CA HIS A 68 0.24 2.21 8.18
C HIS A 68 -0.59 1.93 6.95
N LEU A 69 -1.62 1.08 7.09
CA LEU A 69 -2.62 0.84 6.06
C LEU A 69 -3.92 1.55 6.44
N HIS A 70 -4.42 2.39 5.54
CA HIS A 70 -5.70 3.07 5.70
C HIS A 70 -6.88 2.09 5.62
N SER A 71 -7.99 2.44 6.27
CA SER A 71 -9.26 1.69 6.36
C SER A 71 -9.23 0.35 7.11
N HIS A 72 -8.08 -0.32 7.18
CA HIS A 72 -7.99 -1.68 7.71
C HIS A 72 -7.20 -1.77 9.01
N SER A 73 -7.78 -2.44 10.00
CA SER A 73 -7.00 -3.07 11.08
C SER A 73 -6.65 -4.49 10.65
N VAL A 74 -5.41 -4.69 10.22
CA VAL A 74 -4.97 -5.95 9.61
C VAL A 74 -4.59 -6.98 10.67
N TYR A 75 -4.76 -8.26 10.35
CA TYR A 75 -4.21 -9.37 11.11
C TYR A 75 -2.72 -9.51 10.80
N ILE A 76 -1.86 -9.39 11.81
CA ILE A 76 -0.42 -9.64 11.68
C ILE A 76 -0.17 -11.12 11.98
N VAL A 77 0.03 -11.91 10.93
CA VAL A 77 0.09 -13.38 11.04
C VAL A 77 1.52 -13.92 11.07
N ALA A 78 2.50 -13.16 10.57
CA ALA A 78 3.92 -13.45 10.74
C ALA A 78 4.75 -12.17 10.64
N SER A 79 5.90 -12.14 11.33
CA SER A 79 6.91 -11.11 11.18
C SER A 79 8.28 -11.63 11.59
N GLY A 80 9.33 -11.00 11.09
CA GLY A 80 10.70 -11.34 11.48
C GLY A 80 11.73 -10.92 10.45
N THR A 81 12.86 -11.61 10.44
CA THR A 81 13.92 -11.44 9.45
C THR A 81 14.24 -12.80 8.81
N ALA A 82 14.46 -12.85 7.51
CA ALA A 82 14.88 -14.06 6.81
C ALA A 82 15.65 -13.72 5.53
N PRO A 83 16.45 -14.65 4.97
CA PRO A 83 17.01 -14.48 3.63
C PRO A 83 15.90 -14.20 2.61
N LEU A 84 16.16 -13.27 1.69
CA LEU A 84 15.16 -12.81 0.71
C LEU A 84 14.60 -13.96 -0.13
N GLU A 85 15.43 -14.94 -0.47
CA GLU A 85 15.04 -16.17 -1.15
C GLU A 85 13.97 -16.96 -0.37
N GLN A 86 14.09 -17.05 0.97
CA GLN A 86 13.10 -17.78 1.77
C GLN A 86 11.75 -17.08 1.80
N ILE A 87 11.76 -15.74 1.81
CA ILE A 87 10.53 -14.93 1.77
C ILE A 87 9.83 -15.13 0.43
N PHE A 88 10.54 -14.98 -0.70
CA PHE A 88 9.93 -15.11 -2.03
C PHE A 88 9.52 -16.55 -2.38
N ASN A 89 10.24 -17.55 -1.89
CA ASN A 89 9.89 -18.96 -2.11
C ASN A 89 8.85 -19.49 -1.11
N ASN A 90 8.32 -18.64 -0.21
CA ASN A 90 7.34 -19.00 0.80
C ASN A 90 7.79 -20.21 1.67
N THR A 91 9.06 -20.19 2.10
CA THR A 91 9.64 -21.23 2.98
C THR A 91 9.81 -20.75 4.42
N LEU A 92 9.11 -19.68 4.78
CA LEU A 92 9.04 -19.15 6.14
C LEU A 92 8.30 -20.11 7.10
N PRO A 93 8.50 -19.98 8.42
CA PRO A 93 7.67 -20.68 9.39
C PRO A 93 6.17 -20.43 9.15
N PRO A 94 5.29 -21.40 9.46
CA PRO A 94 3.85 -21.23 9.27
C PRO A 94 3.31 -20.00 10.02
N PRO A 95 2.41 -19.22 9.41
CA PRO A 95 1.82 -18.05 10.06
C PRO A 95 0.94 -18.44 11.25
N ASN A 96 0.82 -17.55 12.24
CA ASN A 96 -0.17 -17.67 13.31
C ASN A 96 -1.57 -17.36 12.79
N LEU A 97 -2.43 -18.38 12.75
CA LEU A 97 -3.82 -18.26 12.29
C LEU A 97 -4.84 -18.34 13.44
N VAL A 98 -4.38 -18.40 14.68
CA VAL A 98 -5.23 -18.48 15.88
C VAL A 98 -5.05 -17.21 16.68
N ASP A 99 -6.10 -16.38 16.71
CA ASP A 99 -6.13 -15.10 17.42
C ASP A 99 -4.88 -14.21 17.19
N PRO A 100 -4.52 -13.92 15.93
CA PRO A 100 -3.39 -13.04 15.65
C PRO A 100 -3.70 -11.60 16.05
N MET A 101 -2.66 -10.84 16.39
CA MET A 101 -2.77 -9.42 16.72
C MET A 101 -3.38 -8.64 15.56
N THR A 102 -4.32 -7.73 15.86
CA THR A 102 -4.87 -6.78 14.89
C THR A 102 -4.47 -5.35 15.23
N ARG A 103 -3.99 -4.61 14.23
CA ARG A 103 -3.70 -3.17 14.32
C ARG A 103 -3.56 -2.54 12.94
N ASP A 104 -3.51 -1.22 12.89
CA ASP A 104 -3.43 -0.41 11.66
C ASP A 104 -2.00 0.09 11.35
N VAL A 105 -1.11 0.12 12.35
CA VAL A 105 0.30 0.50 12.22
C VAL A 105 1.21 -0.61 12.72
N TYR A 106 2.22 -1.02 11.95
CA TYR A 106 3.13 -2.12 12.29
C TYR A 106 4.55 -1.85 11.77
N THR A 107 5.56 -2.29 12.51
CA THR A 107 6.97 -2.12 12.11
C THR A 107 7.42 -3.28 11.26
N VAL A 108 8.03 -2.98 10.11
CA VAL A 108 8.85 -3.92 9.36
C VAL A 108 10.27 -3.79 9.87
N GLU A 109 10.81 -4.89 10.39
CA GLU A 109 12.17 -4.95 10.94
C GLU A 109 13.21 -4.49 9.90
N PRO A 110 14.35 -3.92 10.35
CA PRO A 110 15.44 -3.60 9.44
C PRO A 110 16.06 -4.88 8.87
N CYS A 111 16.59 -4.79 7.66
CA CYS A 111 17.45 -5.85 7.14
C CYS A 111 18.75 -5.94 7.95
N LYS A 112 19.17 -7.17 8.28
CA LYS A 112 20.51 -7.44 8.80
C LYS A 112 21.53 -7.30 7.68
N LEU A 113 22.31 -6.21 7.73
CA LEU A 113 23.34 -5.92 6.74
C LEU A 113 24.66 -6.62 7.12
N ASP A 114 25.43 -7.03 6.11
CA ASP A 114 26.83 -7.43 6.30
C ASP A 114 27.79 -6.23 6.40
N GLY A 115 29.08 -6.51 6.56
CA GLY A 115 30.13 -5.48 6.65
C GLY A 115 30.29 -4.60 5.40
N ASN A 116 29.66 -4.97 4.27
CA ASN A 116 29.63 -4.20 3.03
C ASN A 116 28.30 -3.48 2.80
N GLY A 117 27.38 -3.53 3.77
CA GLY A 117 26.04 -2.93 3.65
C GLY A 117 25.07 -3.73 2.77
N THR A 118 25.38 -4.99 2.44
CA THR A 118 24.51 -5.87 1.67
C THR A 118 23.51 -6.57 2.60
N CYS A 119 22.24 -6.60 2.20
CA CYS A 119 21.17 -7.20 2.96
C CYS A 119 21.29 -8.74 2.99
N GLN A 120 21.48 -9.32 4.19
CA GLN A 120 21.60 -10.77 4.39
C GLN A 120 20.27 -11.39 4.83
N GLU A 121 19.58 -10.76 5.78
CA GLU A 121 18.25 -11.17 6.24
C GLU A 121 17.30 -9.99 6.22
N ALA A 122 16.43 -9.92 5.21
CA ALA A 122 15.44 -8.86 5.06
C ALA A 122 14.39 -8.96 6.15
N GLY A 123 13.94 -7.82 6.66
CA GLY A 123 12.78 -7.77 7.54
C GLY A 123 11.52 -8.05 6.73
N TYR A 124 10.56 -8.75 7.32
CA TYR A 124 9.27 -9.01 6.69
C TYR A 124 8.13 -8.94 7.70
N VAL A 125 6.94 -8.65 7.17
CA VAL A 125 5.67 -8.81 7.86
C VAL A 125 4.64 -9.38 6.88
N VAL A 126 3.85 -10.35 7.35
CA VAL A 126 2.74 -10.95 6.61
C VAL A 126 1.44 -10.50 7.26
N LEU A 127 0.61 -9.84 6.48
CA LEU A 127 -0.64 -9.23 6.91
C LEU A 127 -1.79 -9.88 6.17
N ARG A 128 -2.91 -10.05 6.84
CA ARG A 128 -4.16 -10.50 6.21
C ARG A 128 -5.30 -9.55 6.55
N PHE A 129 -6.18 -9.32 5.60
CA PHE A 129 -7.40 -8.53 5.80
C PHE A 129 -8.47 -8.93 4.79
N ASN A 130 -9.71 -8.53 5.09
CA ASN A 130 -10.82 -8.70 4.17
C ASN A 130 -10.93 -7.42 3.35
N ALA A 131 -11.04 -7.56 2.03
CA ALA A 131 -11.34 -6.45 1.15
C ALA A 131 -12.85 -6.13 1.23
N ASP A 132 -13.31 -5.53 2.32
CA ASP A 132 -14.72 -5.23 2.61
C ASP A 132 -15.06 -3.72 2.65
N SER A 133 -14.12 -2.87 2.24
CA SER A 133 -14.21 -1.42 2.25
C SER A 133 -13.77 -0.82 0.90
N PRO A 134 -14.65 -0.80 -0.14
CA PRO A 134 -14.31 -0.23 -1.44
C PRO A 134 -13.82 1.21 -1.34
N GLY A 135 -12.67 1.50 -1.94
CA GLY A 135 -11.99 2.79 -1.81
C GLY A 135 -10.57 2.79 -2.38
N VAL A 136 -9.88 3.92 -2.22
CA VAL A 136 -8.46 4.03 -2.52
C VAL A 136 -7.71 4.31 -1.23
N TRP A 137 -6.96 3.32 -0.75
CA TRP A 137 -6.34 3.31 0.58
C TRP A 137 -4.83 3.37 0.46
N VAL A 138 -4.20 4.32 1.15
CA VAL A 138 -2.75 4.44 1.12
C VAL A 138 -2.14 3.46 2.11
N LEU A 139 -1.11 2.72 1.67
CA LEU A 139 -0.14 2.07 2.55
C LEU A 139 1.13 2.89 2.51
N HIS A 140 1.58 3.39 3.65
CA HIS A 140 2.78 4.22 3.70
C HIS A 140 3.58 4.03 4.98
N CYS A 141 4.86 4.38 4.92
CA CYS A 141 5.63 4.53 6.14
C CYS A 141 5.07 5.71 6.95
N HIS A 142 4.78 5.51 8.24
CA HIS A 142 4.24 6.51 9.15
C HIS A 142 5.33 7.39 9.79
N ILE A 143 6.47 7.51 9.10
CA ILE A 143 7.48 8.51 9.39
C ILE A 143 7.27 9.62 8.37
N ASP A 144 6.88 10.82 8.84
CA ASP A 144 6.42 11.92 7.98
C ASP A 144 7.39 12.27 6.85
N TRP A 145 8.70 12.29 7.13
CA TRP A 145 9.69 12.56 6.09
C TRP A 145 9.89 11.40 5.11
N HIS A 146 9.50 10.17 5.45
CA HIS A 146 9.53 9.03 4.52
C HIS A 146 8.29 9.00 3.61
N ILE A 147 7.08 9.29 4.13
CA ILE A 147 5.87 9.41 3.29
C ILE A 147 6.01 10.59 2.31
N GLU A 148 6.53 11.74 2.76
CA GLU A 148 6.81 12.89 1.90
C GLU A 148 7.84 12.54 0.83
N ALA A 149 8.86 11.77 1.22
CA ALA A 149 9.83 11.22 0.29
C ALA A 149 9.28 10.06 -0.56
N GLY A 150 7.98 9.77 -0.53
CA GLY A 150 7.31 8.81 -1.41
C GLY A 150 7.45 7.34 -1.04
N LEU A 151 7.72 7.00 0.23
CA LEU A 151 7.67 5.62 0.73
C LEU A 151 6.21 5.18 0.96
N SER A 152 5.46 5.13 -0.14
CA SER A 152 4.01 4.98 -0.17
C SER A 152 3.55 4.17 -1.39
N MET A 153 2.38 3.58 -1.27
CA MET A 153 1.65 2.93 -2.36
C MET A 153 0.14 3.03 -2.12
N MET A 154 -0.66 2.74 -3.14
CA MET A 154 -2.11 2.78 -3.05
C MET A 154 -2.72 1.40 -3.30
N TYR A 155 -3.71 1.03 -2.50
CA TYR A 155 -4.64 -0.03 -2.80
C TYR A 155 -5.90 0.55 -3.43
N VAL A 156 -6.25 0.09 -4.61
CA VAL A 156 -7.57 0.33 -5.19
C VAL A 156 -8.43 -0.88 -4.86
N GLU A 157 -9.21 -0.76 -3.80
CA GLU A 157 -10.08 -1.81 -3.33
C GLU A 157 -11.48 -1.65 -3.93
N GLY A 158 -11.99 -2.70 -4.57
CA GLY A 158 -13.34 -2.70 -5.14
C GLY A 158 -13.51 -1.66 -6.26
N GLU A 159 -12.63 -1.70 -7.27
CA GLU A 159 -12.71 -0.83 -8.45
C GLU A 159 -14.11 -0.88 -9.10
N GLU A 160 -14.68 -2.08 -9.24
CA GLU A 160 -15.99 -2.27 -9.85
C GLU A 160 -17.10 -1.62 -9.00
N GLU A 161 -17.02 -1.78 -7.68
CA GLU A 161 -17.95 -1.18 -6.72
C GLU A 161 -17.88 0.36 -6.75
N LEU A 162 -16.67 0.92 -6.87
CA LEU A 162 -16.48 2.37 -7.03
C LEU A 162 -17.11 2.88 -8.33
N GLN A 163 -16.90 2.17 -9.44
CA GLN A 163 -17.44 2.53 -10.75
C GLN A 163 -18.97 2.40 -10.80
N GLN A 164 -19.54 1.37 -10.17
CA GLN A 164 -20.99 1.19 -10.07
C GLN A 164 -21.66 2.31 -9.29
N ARG A 165 -21.03 2.79 -8.21
CA ARG A 165 -21.52 3.93 -7.41
C ARG A 165 -21.38 5.25 -8.16
N GLY A 166 -20.29 5.41 -8.91
CA GLY A 166 -20.00 6.61 -9.68
C GLY A 166 -19.48 7.76 -8.82
N ALA A 167 -18.71 8.67 -9.44
CA ALA A 167 -18.16 9.85 -8.74
C ALA A 167 -19.23 10.78 -8.14
N LYS A 168 -20.46 10.77 -8.67
CA LYS A 168 -21.58 11.58 -8.15
C LYS A 168 -22.19 11.02 -6.86
N SER A 169 -21.75 9.85 -6.40
CA SER A 169 -22.17 9.30 -5.10
C SER A 169 -21.51 10.03 -3.91
N PHE A 170 -20.41 10.76 -4.15
CA PHE A 170 -19.75 11.56 -3.12
C PHE A 170 -20.51 12.87 -2.87
N SER A 171 -20.39 13.41 -1.66
CA SER A 171 -21.08 14.66 -1.30
C SER A 171 -20.54 15.84 -2.12
N ASN A 172 -21.44 16.76 -2.48
CA ASN A 172 -21.06 18.01 -3.16
C ASN A 172 -20.01 18.81 -2.38
N ALA A 173 -20.01 18.71 -1.04
CA ALA A 173 -19.00 19.34 -0.19
C ALA A 173 -17.60 18.84 -0.53
N VAL A 174 -17.41 17.51 -0.63
CA VAL A 174 -16.11 16.90 -0.98
C VAL A 174 -15.73 17.21 -2.42
N LEU A 175 -16.67 17.06 -3.36
CA LEU A 175 -16.41 17.31 -4.79
C LEU A 175 -16.03 18.78 -5.07
N SER A 176 -16.62 19.72 -4.33
CA SER A 176 -16.32 21.15 -4.49
C SER A 176 -14.89 21.53 -4.12
N VAL A 177 -14.20 20.74 -3.28
CA VAL A 177 -12.80 20.99 -2.88
C VAL A 177 -11.84 20.89 -4.07
N CYS A 178 -12.16 20.06 -5.07
CA CYS A 178 -11.38 19.97 -6.31
C CYS A 178 -11.44 21.26 -7.16
N GLY A 179 -12.30 22.21 -6.79
CA GLY A 179 -12.45 23.49 -7.46
C GLY A 179 -13.41 23.43 -8.66
N ARG A 180 -13.99 24.59 -9.00
CA ARG A 180 -15.07 24.73 -10.00
C ARG A 180 -14.71 24.26 -11.41
N ASN A 181 -13.42 24.19 -11.74
CA ASN A 181 -12.93 23.73 -13.04
C ASN A 181 -12.59 22.23 -13.06
N SER A 182 -12.73 21.53 -11.93
CA SER A 182 -12.56 20.08 -11.90
C SER A 182 -13.71 19.39 -12.62
N ARG A 183 -13.38 18.33 -13.37
CA ARG A 183 -14.37 17.45 -14.01
C ARG A 183 -15.34 16.79 -13.01
N PHE A 184 -15.01 16.78 -11.72
CA PHE A 184 -15.85 16.22 -10.66
C PHE A 184 -16.78 17.25 -10.01
N SER A 185 -16.69 18.54 -10.37
CA SER A 185 -17.53 19.58 -9.77
C SER A 185 -19.02 19.33 -10.05
N PRO A 186 -19.91 19.47 -9.05
CA PRO A 186 -21.35 19.42 -9.26
C PRO A 186 -21.78 20.55 -10.22
N THR A 187 -22.59 20.20 -11.23
CA THR A 187 -23.27 21.17 -12.11
C THR A 187 -24.39 21.90 -11.39
#